data_AF-X1MDP0-F1
#
_entry.id   AF-X1MDP0-F1
#
_cell.length_a   1.000
_cell.length_b   1.000
_cell.length_c   1.000
_cell.angle_alpha   90.00
_cell.angle_beta   90.00
_cell.angle_gamma   90.00
#
_symmetry.space_group_name_H-M   'P 1'
#
loop_
_entity.id
_entity.type
_entity.pdbx_description
1 polymer ?
#
loop_
_entity_poly.entity_id
_entity_poly.type
_entity_poly.pdbx_seq_one_letter_code
_entity_poly.pdbx_strand_id
1 'polypeptide(L)'
;PKPLEEWAEKKGLSKEWSERYWAAHWSLPSPSQGFEMLHRGIINQSDLNMLLRALDIMPFWRDKLTGIAYRRLTRVDVRRMYKAGVLSREEVYEAYLQHGYTDENAKRMTEFTVQWAMPKEASITRSDILTAYKSRMISRAEASGLLEDMGEEYFHRDFMLTA
;
A
#
# COMPACT_ATOMS: atom_id res chain seq x y z
N PRO A 1 -16.82 42.00 -12.13
CA PRO A 1 -17.99 42.55 -11.39
C PRO A 1 -18.21 43.99 -11.85
N LYS A 2 -19.47 44.46 -11.91
CA LYS A 2 -19.80 45.77 -12.50
C LYS A 2 -18.92 46.93 -12.00
N PRO A 3 -18.65 47.09 -10.69
CA PRO A 3 -17.78 48.17 -10.23
C PRO A 3 -16.35 48.06 -10.80
N LEU A 4 -15.77 46.86 -10.87
CA LEU A 4 -14.43 46.68 -11.44
C LEU A 4 -14.40 47.08 -12.92
N GLU A 5 -15.41 46.68 -13.70
CA GLU A 5 -15.52 47.02 -15.11
C GLU A 5 -15.57 48.54 -15.31
N GLU A 6 -16.43 49.24 -14.57
CA GLU A 6 -16.57 50.71 -14.64
C GLU A 6 -15.26 51.44 -14.29
N TRP A 7 -14.54 50.99 -13.26
CA TRP A 7 -13.28 51.61 -12.85
C TRP A 7 -12.12 51.25 -13.77
N ALA A 8 -12.09 50.03 -14.31
CA ALA A 8 -11.08 49.56 -15.25
C ALA A 8 -11.23 50.26 -16.62
N GLU A 9 -12.46 50.51 -17.08
CA GLU A 9 -12.74 51.27 -18.30
C GLU A 9 -12.20 52.70 -18.21
N LYS A 10 -12.41 53.38 -17.06
CA LYS A 10 -11.81 54.71 -16.79
C LYS A 10 -10.28 54.70 -16.78
N LYS A 11 -9.65 53.52 -16.68
CA LYS A 11 -8.20 53.31 -16.76
C LYS A 11 -7.74 52.77 -18.11
N GLY A 12 -8.64 52.66 -19.09
CA GLY A 12 -8.33 52.23 -20.45
C GLY A 12 -8.36 50.72 -20.69
N LEU A 13 -8.84 49.91 -19.73
CA LEU A 13 -9.06 48.48 -19.94
C LEU A 13 -10.44 48.24 -20.55
N SER A 14 -10.51 47.40 -21.58
CA SER A 14 -11.81 46.96 -22.10
C SER A 14 -12.55 46.11 -21.08
N LYS A 15 -13.88 46.00 -21.24
CA LYS A 15 -14.69 45.06 -20.45
C LYS A 15 -14.12 43.64 -20.47
N GLU A 16 -13.73 43.16 -21.66
CA GLU A 16 -13.14 41.83 -21.84
C GLU A 16 -11.87 41.65 -21.00
N TRP A 17 -10.94 42.61 -21.03
CA TRP A 17 -9.72 42.52 -20.23
C TRP A 17 -10.01 42.61 -18.73
N SER A 18 -10.98 43.43 -18.33
CA SER A 18 -11.43 43.55 -16.94
C SER A 18 -11.99 42.22 -16.41
N GLU A 19 -12.77 41.50 -17.23
CA GLU A 19 -13.29 40.16 -16.92
C GLU A 19 -12.15 39.13 -16.83
N ARG A 20 -11.15 39.19 -17.71
CA ARG A 20 -9.98 38.29 -17.67
C ARG A 20 -9.12 38.52 -16.44
N TYR A 21 -8.83 39.78 -16.08
CA TYR A 21 -8.14 40.10 -14.83
C TYR A 21 -8.94 39.63 -13.61
N TRP A 22 -10.27 39.77 -13.65
CA TRP A 22 -11.14 39.20 -12.63
C TRP A 22 -11.24 37.67 -12.68
N ALA A 23 -10.97 37.00 -13.78
CA ALA A 23 -10.84 35.54 -13.74
C ALA A 23 -9.51 35.14 -13.09
N ALA A 24 -8.43 35.86 -13.42
CA ALA A 24 -7.08 35.58 -12.97
C ALA A 24 -6.80 35.89 -11.49
N HIS A 25 -7.63 36.72 -10.83
CA HIS A 25 -7.41 37.05 -9.41
C HIS A 25 -7.79 35.93 -8.43
N TRP A 26 -8.56 34.93 -8.87
CA TRP A 26 -8.97 33.84 -7.98
C TRP A 26 -7.77 32.97 -7.61
N SER A 27 -7.67 32.65 -6.32
CA SER A 27 -6.77 31.59 -5.86
C SER A 27 -7.42 30.24 -6.13
N LEU A 28 -6.77 29.41 -6.95
CA LEU A 28 -7.26 28.09 -7.31
C LEU A 28 -6.81 27.04 -6.27
N PRO A 29 -7.57 25.94 -6.11
CA PRO A 29 -7.11 24.79 -5.31
C PRO A 29 -5.77 24.27 -5.82
N SER A 30 -4.93 23.78 -4.91
CA SER A 30 -3.68 23.11 -5.27
C SER A 30 -3.95 21.74 -5.94
N PRO A 31 -2.97 21.15 -6.66
CA PRO A 31 -3.12 19.81 -7.21
C PRO A 31 -3.48 18.77 -6.13
N SER A 32 -2.89 18.87 -4.93
CA SER A 32 -3.20 17.97 -3.82
C SER A 32 -4.64 18.11 -3.33
N GLN A 33 -5.18 19.34 -3.27
CA GLN A 33 -6.61 19.55 -2.99
C GLN A 33 -7.48 18.97 -4.11
N GLY A 34 -7.05 19.12 -5.36
CA GLY A 34 -7.67 18.46 -6.52
C GLY A 34 -7.75 16.94 -6.37
N PHE A 35 -6.66 16.28 -5.95
CA PHE A 35 -6.63 14.83 -5.72
C PHE A 35 -7.57 14.42 -4.59
N GLU A 36 -7.61 15.19 -3.50
CA GLU A 36 -8.53 14.91 -2.40
C GLU A 36 -9.99 15.02 -2.84
N MET A 37 -10.34 16.06 -3.60
CA MET A 37 -11.69 16.21 -4.17
C MET A 37 -12.03 15.04 -5.11
N LEU A 38 -11.08 14.59 -5.93
CA LEU A 38 -11.25 13.44 -6.81
C LEU A 38 -11.53 12.15 -6.01
N HIS A 39 -10.71 11.84 -5.00
CA HIS A 39 -10.89 10.62 -4.19
C HIS A 39 -12.14 10.63 -3.33
N ARG A 40 -12.60 11.81 -2.93
CA ARG A 40 -13.88 11.98 -2.19
C ARG A 40 -15.10 11.97 -3.12
N GLY A 41 -14.91 11.87 -4.44
CA GLY A 41 -15.99 11.87 -5.43
C GLY A 41 -16.70 13.22 -5.59
N ILE A 42 -16.09 14.32 -5.13
CA ILE A 42 -16.63 15.68 -5.27
C ILE A 42 -16.47 16.19 -6.70
N ILE A 43 -15.39 15.76 -7.36
CA ILE A 43 -15.11 16.08 -8.76
C ILE A 43 -14.72 14.81 -9.52
N ASN A 44 -14.82 14.84 -10.85
CA ASN A 44 -14.35 13.76 -11.71
C ASN A 44 -12.97 14.06 -12.33
N GLN A 45 -12.44 13.16 -13.17
CA GLN A 45 -11.13 13.34 -13.83
C GLN A 45 -11.11 14.53 -14.81
N SER A 46 -12.22 14.83 -15.49
CA SER A 46 -12.33 15.97 -16.39
C SER A 46 -12.20 17.30 -15.64
N ASP A 47 -12.87 17.39 -14.48
CA ASP A 47 -12.79 18.55 -13.59
C ASP A 47 -11.36 18.72 -13.02
N LEU A 48 -10.71 17.62 -12.63
CA LEU A 48 -9.31 17.66 -12.20
C LEU A 48 -8.40 18.17 -13.33
N ASN A 49 -8.56 17.67 -14.56
CA ASN A 49 -7.78 18.13 -15.70
C ASN A 49 -8.03 19.62 -16.01
N MET A 50 -9.28 20.11 -15.83
CA MET A 50 -9.59 21.54 -15.93
C MET A 50 -8.83 22.36 -14.89
N LEU A 51 -8.81 21.91 -13.63
CA LEU A 51 -8.04 22.55 -12.56
C LEU A 51 -6.54 22.58 -12.89
N LEU A 52 -5.95 21.44 -13.27
CA LEU A 52 -4.53 21.37 -13.62
C LEU A 52 -4.18 22.25 -14.82
N ARG A 53 -5.09 22.39 -15.79
CA ARG A 53 -4.94 23.35 -16.90
C ARG A 53 -4.97 24.79 -16.40
N ALA A 54 -5.89 25.13 -15.51
CA ALA A 54 -6.01 26.49 -14.97
C ALA A 54 -4.81 26.88 -14.08
N LEU A 55 -4.15 25.90 -13.45
CA LEU A 55 -2.88 26.05 -12.74
C LEU A 55 -1.65 26.12 -13.66
N ASP A 56 -1.85 26.19 -14.98
CA ASP A 56 -0.80 26.26 -16.00
C ASP A 56 0.18 25.06 -16.00
N ILE A 57 -0.29 23.88 -15.58
CA ILE A 57 0.49 22.64 -15.70
C ILE A 57 0.48 22.23 -17.17
N MET A 58 1.67 22.01 -17.74
CA MET A 58 1.79 21.61 -19.16
C MET A 58 0.99 20.33 -19.44
N PRO A 59 0.32 20.21 -20.61
CA PRO A 59 -0.48 19.03 -20.96
C PRO A 59 0.24 17.70 -20.75
N PHE A 60 1.54 17.62 -21.08
CA PHE A 60 2.36 16.42 -20.91
C PHE A 60 2.41 15.89 -19.47
N TRP A 61 2.33 16.77 -18.46
CA TRP A 61 2.47 16.39 -17.05
C TRP A 61 1.14 16.04 -16.38
N ARG A 62 -0.01 16.46 -16.94
CA ARG A 62 -1.31 16.34 -16.26
C ARG A 62 -1.71 14.89 -15.99
N ASP A 63 -1.57 14.02 -16.99
CA ASP A 63 -1.92 12.60 -16.86
C ASP A 63 -0.95 11.89 -15.91
N LYS A 64 0.34 12.26 -15.95
CA LYS A 64 1.37 11.70 -15.05
C LYS A 64 1.11 12.09 -13.60
N LEU A 65 0.76 13.35 -13.37
CA LEU A 65 0.44 13.87 -12.06
C LEU A 65 -0.89 13.29 -11.52
N THR A 66 -1.87 13.08 -12.40
CA THR A 66 -3.12 12.39 -12.05
C THR A 66 -2.87 10.93 -11.70
N GLY A 67 -1.95 10.26 -12.39
CA GLY A 67 -1.59 8.87 -12.10
C GLY A 67 -1.04 8.65 -10.68
N ILE A 68 -0.38 9.65 -10.09
CA ILE A 68 0.12 9.59 -8.71
C ILE A 68 -0.89 10.08 -7.67
N ALA A 69 -2.09 10.47 -8.07
CA ALA A 69 -3.15 10.86 -7.12
C ALA A 69 -3.52 9.65 -6.25
N TYR A 70 -3.67 8.48 -6.86
CA TYR A 70 -4.11 7.27 -6.16
C TYR A 70 -3.04 6.68 -5.25
N ARG A 71 -3.50 6.13 -4.12
CA ARG A 71 -2.61 5.46 -3.17
C ARG A 71 -2.14 4.12 -3.73
N ARG A 72 -0.85 3.85 -3.56
CA ARG A 72 -0.26 2.52 -3.75
C ARG A 72 -0.77 1.57 -2.65
N LEU A 73 -0.85 0.27 -2.94
CA LEU A 73 -1.15 -0.76 -1.94
C LEU A 73 -0.17 -0.63 -0.76
N THR A 74 -0.65 -0.69 0.49
CA THR A 74 0.27 -0.59 1.64
C THR A 74 1.14 -1.85 1.74
N ARG A 75 2.35 -1.75 2.32
CA ARG A 75 3.21 -2.93 2.55
C ARG A 75 2.50 -4.03 3.35
N VAL A 76 1.59 -3.64 4.24
CA VAL A 76 0.79 -4.57 5.05
C VAL A 76 -0.20 -5.31 4.16
N ASP A 77 -0.93 -4.57 3.31
CA ASP A 77 -1.93 -5.16 2.41
C ASP A 77 -1.26 -6.03 1.34
N VAL A 78 -0.11 -5.61 0.79
CA VAL A 78 0.68 -6.44 -0.14
C VAL A 78 0.97 -7.83 0.45
N ARG A 79 1.43 -7.91 1.71
CA ARG A 79 1.68 -9.21 2.37
C ARG A 79 0.41 -10.02 2.58
N ARG A 80 -0.66 -9.38 3.04
CA ARG A 80 -1.96 -10.05 3.29
C ARG A 80 -2.58 -10.57 2.00
N MET A 81 -2.54 -9.77 0.95
CA MET A 81 -3.04 -10.12 -0.38
C MET A 81 -2.24 -11.26 -1.00
N TYR A 82 -0.91 -11.25 -0.87
CA TYR A 82 -0.09 -12.39 -1.29
C TYR A 82 -0.46 -13.67 -0.54
N LYS A 83 -0.55 -13.62 0.80
CA LYS A 83 -0.97 -14.77 1.62
C LYS A 83 -2.38 -15.26 1.28
N ALA A 84 -3.28 -14.37 0.88
CA ALA A 84 -4.63 -14.71 0.42
C ALA A 84 -4.68 -15.21 -1.03
N GLY A 85 -3.54 -15.26 -1.75
CA GLY A 85 -3.47 -15.67 -3.16
C GLY A 85 -4.00 -14.61 -4.14
N VAL A 86 -4.19 -13.37 -3.70
CA VAL A 86 -4.67 -12.26 -4.54
C VAL A 86 -3.56 -11.64 -5.37
N LEU A 87 -2.33 -11.60 -4.84
CA LEU A 87 -1.14 -11.16 -5.57
C LEU A 87 -0.23 -12.35 -5.88
N SER A 88 0.34 -12.36 -7.07
CA SER A 88 1.48 -13.20 -7.44
C SER A 88 2.78 -12.68 -6.80
N ARG A 89 3.85 -13.49 -6.89
CA ARG A 89 5.19 -13.08 -6.40
C ARG A 89 5.71 -11.86 -7.18
N GLU A 90 5.46 -11.83 -8.49
CA GLU A 90 5.85 -10.76 -9.39
C GLU A 90 5.09 -9.47 -9.05
N GLU A 91 3.79 -9.56 -8.76
CA GLU A 91 2.98 -8.40 -8.37
C GLU A 91 3.38 -7.83 -7.00
N VAL A 92 3.82 -8.69 -6.07
CA VAL A 92 4.41 -8.24 -4.80
C VAL A 92 5.69 -7.44 -5.05
N TYR A 93 6.55 -7.92 -5.96
CA TYR A 93 7.78 -7.23 -6.33
C TYR A 93 7.50 -5.86 -6.95
N GLU A 94 6.58 -5.78 -7.92
CA GLU A 94 6.16 -4.52 -8.53
C GLU A 94 5.55 -3.55 -7.51
N ALA A 95 4.75 -4.05 -6.56
CA ALA A 95 4.21 -3.20 -5.50
C ALA A 95 5.32 -2.57 -4.65
N TYR A 96 6.40 -3.31 -4.33
CA TYR A 96 7.54 -2.75 -3.63
C TYR A 96 8.36 -1.77 -4.47
N LEU A 97 8.50 -1.99 -5.79
CA LEU A 97 9.10 -0.98 -6.68
C LEU A 97 8.27 0.32 -6.68
N GLN A 98 6.95 0.22 -6.76
CA GLN A 98 6.06 1.37 -6.72
C GLN A 98 6.21 2.15 -5.41
N HIS A 99 6.55 1.51 -4.29
CA HIS A 99 6.86 2.19 -3.02
C HIS A 99 8.14 3.03 -3.06
N GLY A 100 8.99 2.83 -4.08
CA GLY A 100 10.28 3.50 -4.23
C GLY A 100 11.45 2.72 -3.65
N TYR A 101 11.30 1.41 -3.39
CA TYR A 101 12.43 0.56 -3.04
C TYR A 101 13.36 0.37 -4.24
N THR A 102 14.66 0.23 -3.98
CA THR A 102 15.62 -0.24 -4.99
C THR A 102 15.26 -1.66 -5.43
N ASP A 103 15.67 -2.06 -6.64
CA ASP A 103 15.48 -3.43 -7.17
C ASP A 103 15.94 -4.50 -6.16
N GLU A 104 17.11 -4.31 -5.54
CA GLU A 104 17.65 -5.20 -4.51
C GLU A 104 16.72 -5.32 -3.29
N ASN A 105 16.23 -4.18 -2.76
CA ASN A 105 15.39 -4.19 -1.58
C ASN A 105 13.96 -4.65 -1.89
N ALA A 106 13.45 -4.38 -3.09
CA ALA A 106 12.18 -4.92 -3.56
C ALA A 106 12.24 -6.45 -3.67
N LYS A 107 13.35 -7.02 -4.18
CA LYS A 107 13.59 -8.47 -4.18
C LYS A 107 13.63 -9.05 -2.77
N ARG A 108 14.38 -8.43 -1.85
CA ARG A 108 14.43 -8.83 -0.43
C ARG A 108 13.05 -8.80 0.24
N MET A 109 12.29 -7.74 0.03
CA MET A 109 10.94 -7.58 0.59
C MET A 109 9.96 -8.59 0.01
N THR A 110 10.10 -8.93 -1.27
CA THR A 110 9.32 -9.98 -1.94
C THR A 110 9.62 -11.33 -1.32
N GLU A 111 10.88 -11.70 -1.20
CA GLU A 111 11.30 -12.96 -0.60
C GLU A 111 10.83 -13.09 0.85
N PHE A 112 10.98 -12.03 1.63
CA PHE A 112 10.41 -11.97 2.99
C PHE A 112 8.90 -12.19 2.99
N THR A 113 8.17 -11.61 2.04
CA THR A 113 6.71 -11.76 1.95
C THR A 113 6.32 -13.19 1.61
N VAL A 114 7.05 -13.84 0.71
CA VAL A 114 6.86 -15.26 0.36
C VAL A 114 7.07 -16.13 1.59
N GLN A 115 8.21 -15.99 2.28
CA GLN A 115 8.52 -16.75 3.49
C GLN A 115 7.53 -16.49 4.63
N TRP A 116 7.08 -15.25 4.80
CA TRP A 116 6.09 -14.89 5.81
C TRP A 116 4.71 -15.50 5.53
N ALA A 117 4.36 -15.65 4.26
CA ALA A 117 3.07 -16.20 3.83
C ALA A 117 3.05 -17.72 3.79
N MET A 118 4.21 -18.38 3.68
CA MET A 118 4.30 -19.82 3.84
C MET A 118 3.60 -20.22 5.13
N PRO A 119 2.77 -21.29 5.12
CA PRO A 119 2.34 -21.90 6.36
C PRO A 119 3.62 -22.14 7.15
N LYS A 120 3.69 -21.65 8.39
CA LYS A 120 4.55 -22.32 9.35
C LYS A 120 4.07 -23.77 9.25
N GLU A 121 4.91 -24.69 8.75
CA GLU A 121 4.68 -26.13 8.96
C GLU A 121 4.07 -26.22 10.33
N ALA A 122 2.82 -26.69 10.44
CA ALA A 122 2.02 -26.59 11.65
C ALA A 122 2.96 -27.00 12.78
N SER A 123 3.49 -26.01 13.51
CA SER A 123 4.76 -26.23 14.19
C SER A 123 4.37 -27.17 15.28
N ILE A 124 4.69 -28.45 15.09
CA ILE A 124 4.22 -29.53 15.93
C ILE A 124 4.53 -29.06 17.34
N THR A 125 3.49 -28.72 18.09
CA THR A 125 3.72 -28.15 19.40
C THR A 125 4.14 -29.29 20.31
N ARG A 126 4.83 -28.96 21.41
CA ARG A 126 5.13 -29.96 22.45
C ARG A 126 3.86 -30.74 22.84
N SER A 127 2.72 -30.06 22.91
CA SER A 127 1.41 -30.66 23.19
C SER A 127 0.93 -31.62 22.11
N ASP A 128 1.16 -31.32 20.82
CA ASP A 128 0.79 -32.20 19.72
C ASP A 128 1.62 -33.49 19.74
N ILE A 129 2.92 -33.40 20.02
CA ILE A 129 3.82 -34.57 20.18
C ILE A 129 3.33 -35.45 21.33
N LEU A 130 3.07 -34.86 22.50
CA LEU A 130 2.63 -35.60 23.67
C LEU A 130 1.25 -36.22 23.46
N THR A 131 0.35 -35.53 22.76
CA THR A 131 -0.98 -36.06 22.42
C THR A 131 -0.86 -37.24 21.46
N ALA A 132 -0.03 -37.14 20.42
CA ALA A 132 0.23 -38.24 19.48
C ALA A 132 0.87 -39.44 20.18
N TYR A 133 1.81 -39.19 21.10
CA TYR A 133 2.44 -40.25 21.91
C TYR A 133 1.42 -40.93 22.84
N LYS A 134 0.64 -40.17 23.62
CA LYS A 134 -0.39 -40.70 24.53
C LYS A 134 -1.47 -41.49 23.77
N SER A 135 -1.77 -41.07 22.54
CA SER A 135 -2.72 -41.74 21.65
C SER A 135 -2.12 -42.93 20.89
N ARG A 136 -0.85 -43.28 21.14
CA ARG A 136 -0.08 -44.35 20.47
C ARG A 136 0.02 -44.21 18.94
N MET A 137 -0.05 -42.98 18.44
CA MET A 137 0.13 -42.68 17.01
C MET A 137 1.61 -42.66 16.61
N ILE A 138 2.49 -42.35 17.57
CA ILE A 138 3.94 -42.37 17.42
C ILE A 138 4.58 -43.13 18.59
N SER A 139 5.75 -43.70 18.35
CA SER A 139 6.55 -44.39 19.36
C SER A 139 7.24 -43.42 20.32
N ARG A 140 7.71 -43.94 21.46
CA ARG A 140 8.51 -43.17 22.42
C ARG A 140 9.79 -42.60 21.79
N ALA A 141 10.43 -43.36 20.90
CA ALA A 141 11.65 -42.94 20.22
C ALA A 141 11.37 -41.76 19.25
N GLU A 142 10.28 -41.85 18.48
CA GLU A 142 9.84 -40.77 17.58
C GLU A 142 9.45 -39.52 18.36
N ALA A 143 8.69 -39.67 19.45
CA ALA A 143 8.33 -38.54 20.32
C ALA A 143 9.56 -37.88 20.96
N SER A 144 10.54 -38.67 21.41
CA SER A 144 11.78 -38.17 22.01
C SER A 144 12.67 -37.44 21.00
N GLY A 145 12.71 -37.89 19.74
CA GLY A 145 13.45 -37.23 18.66
C GLY A 145 12.81 -35.89 18.30
N LEU A 146 11.48 -35.85 18.13
CA LEU A 146 10.75 -34.61 17.85
C LEU A 146 10.92 -33.57 18.97
N LEU A 147 10.93 -33.98 20.24
CA LEU A 147 11.18 -33.08 21.36
C LEU A 147 12.65 -32.61 21.42
N GLU A 148 13.61 -33.42 20.96
CA GLU A 148 15.02 -33.04 20.85
C GLU A 148 15.25 -31.97 19.80
N ASP A 149 14.63 -32.13 18.64
CA ASP A 149 14.69 -31.17 17.54
C ASP A 149 14.09 -29.80 17.93
N MET A 150 13.18 -29.79 18.92
CA MET A 150 12.64 -28.59 19.55
C MET A 150 13.53 -28.00 20.66
N GLY A 151 14.65 -28.65 21.00
CA GLY A 151 15.60 -28.19 22.01
C GLY A 151 15.32 -28.66 23.44
N GLU A 152 14.47 -29.68 23.65
CA GLU A 152 14.23 -30.22 24.99
C GLU A 152 15.41 -31.07 25.50
N GLU A 153 15.88 -30.75 26.71
CA GLU A 153 16.90 -31.54 27.38
C GLU A 153 16.42 -32.97 27.68
N TYR A 154 17.35 -33.93 27.69
CA TYR A 154 17.06 -35.35 27.91
C TYR A 154 16.18 -35.59 29.15
N PHE A 155 16.49 -34.91 30.27
CA PHE A 155 15.72 -35.04 31.51
C PHE A 155 14.25 -34.61 31.34
N HIS A 156 14.00 -33.50 30.66
CA HIS A 156 12.64 -33.02 30.39
C HIS A 156 11.88 -33.96 29.47
N ARG A 157 12.54 -34.48 28.41
CA ARG A 157 11.95 -35.46 27.50
C ARG A 157 11.54 -36.74 28.23
N ASP A 158 12.43 -37.28 29.06
CA ASP A 158 12.19 -38.51 29.81
C ASP A 158 10.99 -38.35 30.76
N PHE A 159 10.94 -37.23 31.49
CA PHE A 159 9.81 -36.90 32.37
C PHE A 159 8.49 -36.76 31.61
N MET A 160 8.47 -36.01 30.50
CA MET A 160 7.26 -35.80 29.71
C MET A 160 6.72 -37.08 29.06
N LEU A 161 7.59 -38.04 28.73
CA LEU A 161 7.23 -39.31 28.09
C LEU A 161 6.95 -40.44 29.08
N THR A 162 7.12 -40.21 30.38
CA THR A 162 6.78 -41.18 31.44
C THR A 162 5.57 -40.76 32.28
N ALA A 163 5.15 -39.48 32.21
CA ALA A 163 4.02 -38.90 32.93
C ALA A 163 2.66 -38.99 32.18
#